data_AF-A0A5N7SHM6-F1
#
_entry.id   AF-A0A5N7SHM6-F1
#
_cell.length_a   1.000
_cell.length_b   1.000
_cell.length_c   1.000
_cell.angle_alpha   90.00
_cell.angle_beta   90.00
_cell.angle_gamma   90.00
#
_symmetry.space_group_name_H-M   'P 1'
#
loop_
_entity.id
_entity.type
_entity.pdbx_description
1 polymer ?
#
loop_
_entity_poly.entity_id
_entity_poly.type
_entity_poly.pdbx_seq_one_letter_code
_entity_poly.pdbx_strand_id
1 'polypeptide(L)' 'MSQTRLQSFLEANVSTAIGFGISWLATPFVLSAFGYTVGAAKAFGITLVYTVISIIRGYVVRRFFNRMEVRR' A
#
# COMPACT_ATOMS: atom_id res chain seq x y z
N MET A 1 3.66 -19.06 19.29
CA MET A 1 4.87 -18.22 19.08
C MET A 1 4.41 -16.82 18.76
N SER A 2 4.68 -15.84 19.63
CA SER A 2 4.32 -14.45 19.36
C SER A 2 5.38 -13.81 18.47
N GLN A 3 4.97 -13.34 17.29
CA GLN A 3 5.81 -12.53 16.42
C GLN A 3 6.32 -11.30 17.18
N THR A 4 7.62 -11.00 17.06
CA THR A 4 8.20 -9.82 17.71
C THR A 4 7.72 -8.53 17.03
N ARG A 5 7.64 -7.42 17.76
CA ARG A 5 7.18 -6.13 17.19
C ARG A 5 8.02 -5.68 15.98
N LEU A 6 9.32 -6.00 15.99
CA LEU A 6 10.23 -5.72 14.86
C LEU A 6 9.91 -6.59 13.64
N GLN A 7 9.60 -7.87 13.84
CA GLN A 7 9.19 -8.75 12.74
C GLN A 7 7.88 -8.29 12.11
N SER A 8 6.84 -7.96 12.90
CA SER A 8 5.58 -7.44 12.36
C SER A 8 5.78 -6.12 11.61
N PHE A 9 6.68 -5.25 12.10
CA PHE A 9 7.02 -4.01 11.41
C PHE A 9 7.71 -4.28 10.07
N LEU A 10 8.74 -5.12 10.04
CA LEU A 10 9.45 -5.47 8.81
C LEU A 10 8.52 -6.15 7.80
N GLU A 11 7.69 -7.10 8.23
CA GLU A 11 6.74 -7.79 7.36
C GLU A 11 5.77 -6.82 6.68
N ALA A 12 5.20 -5.87 7.45
CA ALA A 12 4.28 -4.87 6.91
C ALA A 12 4.97 -3.94 5.90
N ASN A 13 6.20 -3.50 6.18
CA ASN A 13 6.94 -2.62 5.28
C ASN A 13 7.40 -3.35 4.01
N VAL A 14 7.90 -4.59 4.14
CA VAL A 14 8.31 -5.41 2.99
C VAL A 14 7.12 -5.74 2.10
N SER A 15 5.98 -6.14 2.67
CA SER A 15 4.75 -6.37 1.90
C SER A 15 4.30 -5.11 1.16
N THR A 16 4.41 -3.94 1.81
CA THR A 16 4.06 -2.66 1.20
C THR A 16 5.02 -2.31 0.05
N ALA A 17 6.32 -2.52 0.23
CA ALA A 17 7.33 -2.26 -0.80
C ALA A 17 7.17 -3.17 -2.02
N ILE A 18 6.90 -4.47 -1.80
CA ILE A 18 6.61 -5.42 -2.88
C ILE A 18 5.34 -5.01 -3.62
N GLY A 19 4.26 -4.70 -2.88
CA GLY A 19 3.00 -4.24 -3.47
C GLY A 19 3.17 -2.95 -4.29
N PHE A 20 3.98 -2.00 -3.81
CA PHE A 20 4.34 -0.80 -4.55
C PHE A 20 5.10 -1.12 -5.84
N GLY A 21 6.12 -1.97 -5.77
CA GLY A 21 6.92 -2.37 -6.95
C GLY A 21 6.07 -3.02 -8.03
N ILE A 22 5.21 -3.99 -7.65
CA ILE A 22 4.27 -4.64 -8.57
C ILE A 22 3.31 -3.62 -9.18
N SER A 23 2.73 -2.74 -8.35
CA SER A 23 1.77 -1.74 -8.81
C SER A 23 2.42 -0.75 -9.78
N TRP A 24 3.66 -0.33 -9.52
CA TRP A 24 4.38 0.61 -10.37
C TRP A 24 4.65 0.02 -11.75
N LEU A 25 5.09 -1.25 -11.78
CA LEU A 25 5.33 -1.97 -13.01
C LEU A 25 4.03 -2.24 -13.79
N ALA A 26 2.93 -2.56 -13.11
CA ALA A 26 1.65 -2.89 -13.75
C ALA A 26 0.88 -1.65 -14.25
N THR A 27 0.94 -0.53 -13.52
CA THR A 27 0.19 0.70 -13.82
C THR A 27 0.28 1.18 -15.28
N PRO A 28 1.46 1.30 -15.92
CA PRO A 28 1.52 1.78 -17.31
C PRO A 28 0.86 0.81 -18.30
N PHE A 29 0.95 -0.51 -18.08
CA PHE A 29 0.30 -1.51 -18.94
C PHE A 29 -1.21 -1.51 -18.76
N VAL A 30 -1.68 -1.45 -17.51
CA VAL A 30 -3.12 -1.36 -17.20
C VAL A 30 -3.70 -0.10 -17.81
N LEU A 31 -3.08 1.07 -17.61
CA LEU A 31 -3.56 2.33 -18.18
C LEU A 31 -3.58 2.30 -19.71
N SER A 32 -2.56 1.69 -20.33
CA SER A 32 -2.51 1.53 -21.79
C SER A 32 -3.63 0.62 -22.32
N ALA A 33 -4.00 -0.42 -21.58
CA ALA A 33 -5.14 -1.29 -21.94
C ALA A 33 -6.49 -0.56 -21.93
N PHE A 34 -6.62 0.52 -21.15
CA PHE A 34 -7.78 1.41 -21.14
C PHE A 34 -7.65 2.61 -22.12
N GLY A 35 -6.65 2.59 -23.00
CA GLY A 35 -6.42 3.64 -24.01
C GLY A 35 -5.63 4.86 -23.52
N TYR A 36 -5.07 4.81 -22.31
CA TYR A 36 -4.23 5.89 -21.77
C TYR A 36 -2.74 5.55 -21.92
N THR A 37 -2.03 6.28 -22.77
CA THR A 37 -0.56 6.16 -22.86
C THR A 37 0.09 7.03 -21.80
N VAL A 38 0.63 6.38 -20.77
CA VAL A 38 1.16 7.07 -19.59
C VAL A 38 2.63 6.69 -19.42
N GLY A 39 3.52 7.68 -19.48
CA GLY A 39 4.95 7.46 -19.29
C GLY A 39 5.29 6.97 -17.87
N ALA A 40 6.42 6.27 -17.73
CA ALA A 40 6.84 5.62 -16.48
C ALA A 40 6.87 6.56 -15.26
N ALA A 41 7.27 7.83 -15.44
CA ALA A 41 7.30 8.82 -14.36
C ALA A 41 5.89 9.18 -13.84
N LYS A 42 4.91 9.29 -14.73
CA LYS A 42 3.51 9.54 -14.34
C LYS A 42 2.90 8.30 -13.68
N ALA A 43 3.17 7.11 -14.21
CA ALA A 43 2.73 5.85 -13.60
C ALA A 43 3.34 5.63 -12.20
N PHE A 44 4.59 6.02 -12.00
CA PHE A 44 5.25 6.05 -10.68
C PHE A 44 4.51 6.97 -9.71
N GLY A 45 4.23 8.21 -10.12
CA GLY A 45 3.49 9.17 -9.30
C GLY A 45 2.10 8.65 -8.89
N ILE A 46 1.35 8.09 -9.84
CA ILE A 46 0.03 7.48 -9.57
C ILE A 46 0.16 6.37 -8.53
N THR A 47 1.10 5.45 -8.75
CA THR A 47 1.32 4.32 -7.84
C THR A 47 1.69 4.81 -6.44
N LEU A 48 2.58 5.81 -6.34
CA LEU A 48 3.03 6.36 -5.07
C LEU A 48 1.89 6.98 -4.28
N VAL A 49 1.03 7.77 -4.94
CA VAL A 49 -0.15 8.35 -4.31
C VAL A 49 -1.08 7.26 -3.77
N TYR A 50 -1.40 6.24 -4.57
CA TYR A 50 -2.26 5.14 -4.13
C TYR A 50 -1.65 4.31 -3.00
N THR A 51 -0.33 4.11 -3.01
CA THR A 51 0.37 3.42 -1.90
C THR A 51 0.29 4.23 -0.61
N VAL A 52 0.52 5.55 -0.66
CA VAL A 52 0.36 6.42 0.52
C VAL A 52 -1.08 6.36 1.05
N ILE A 53 -2.09 6.45 0.17
CA ILE A 53 -3.50 6.33 0.54
C ILE A 53 -3.77 4.97 1.21
N SER A 54 -3.24 3.87 0.65
CA SER A 54 -3.42 2.52 1.18
C SER A 54 -2.81 2.36 2.59
N ILE A 55 -1.62 2.90 2.81
CA ILE A 55 -0.95 2.91 4.12
C ILE A 55 -1.80 3.68 5.14
N ILE A 56 -2.22 4.91 4.79
CA ILE A 56 -3.04 5.76 5.67
C ILE A 56 -4.33 5.04 6.05
N ARG A 57 -5.08 4.53 5.06
CA ARG A 57 -6.30 3.76 5.30
C ARG A 57 -6.03 2.58 6.24
N GLY A 58 -4.99 1.80 5.97
CA GLY A 58 -4.62 0.65 6.82
C GLY A 58 -4.30 1.04 8.25
N TYR A 59 -3.64 2.19 8.48
CA TYR A 59 -3.40 2.73 9.83
C TYR A 59 -4.70 3.18 10.51
N VAL A 60 -5.54 3.93 9.80
CA VAL A 60 -6.82 4.42 10.32
C VAL A 60 -7.73 3.26 10.73
N VAL A 61 -7.86 2.22 9.89
CA VAL A 61 -8.65 1.02 10.20
C VAL A 61 -8.12 0.34 11.47
N ARG A 62 -6.81 0.06 11.56
CA ARG A 62 -6.20 -0.53 12.77
C ARG A 62 -6.48 0.31 14.01
N ARG A 63 -6.34 1.63 13.91
CA ARG A 63 -6.56 2.55 15.03
C ARG A 63 -8.04 2.61 15.44
N PHE A 64 -8.95 2.53 14.48
CA PHE A 64 -10.40 2.49 14.74
C PHE A 64 -10.80 1.22 15.48
N PHE A 65 -10.39 0.04 14.99
CA PHE A 65 -10.68 -1.23 15.66
C PHE A 65 -10.06 -1.32 17.06
N ASN A 66 -8.81 -0.90 17.24
CA ASN A 66 -8.19 -0.84 18.57
C ASN A 66 -8.97 0.07 19.55
N ARG A 67 -9.55 1.18 19.07
CA ARG A 67 -10.39 2.05 19.91
C ARG A 67 -11.75 1.44 20.26
N MET A 68 -12.30 0.58 19.40
CA MET A 68 -13.55 -0.15 19.69
C MET A 68 -13.33 -1.28 20.69
N GLU A 69 -12.23 -2.02 20.57
CA GLU A 69 -11.88 -3.10 21.49
C GLU A 69 -11.60 -2.57 22.90
N VAL A 70 -10.90 -1.44 23.03
CA VAL A 70 -10.66 -0.77 24.33
C VAL A 70 -11.95 -0.22 24.97
N ARG A 71 -13.06 -0.15 24.23
CA ARG A 71 -14.37 0.30 24.72
C ARG A 71 -15.30 -0.84 25.16
N ARG A 72 -14.89 -2.11 25.01
CA ARG A 72 -15.57 -3.29 25.58
C ARG A 72 -14.82 -3.79 26.81
#